data_AF-A0A318HWM7-F1
#
_entry.id   AF-A0A318HWM7-F1
#
_cell.length_a   1.000
_cell.length_b   1.000
_cell.length_c   1.000
_cell.angle_alpha   90.00
_cell.angle_beta   90.00
_cell.angle_gamma   90.00
#
_symmetry.space_group_name_H-M   'P 1'
#
loop_
_entity.id
_entity.type
_entity.pdbx_description
1 polymer ?
#
loop_
_entity_poly.entity_id
_entity_poly.type
_entity_poly.pdbx_seq_one_letter_code
_entity_poly.pdbx_strand_id
1 'polypeptide(L)'
;MNDIKEIQSILWHEIGHLLIDILLIEKHPKISIKEILIRNYKCENVSWCGWVKLEPKSLLTFDEVIKDKSLTAFKFLSLYSGCLFQSLYAPNKIRVDNCFAFKKTAIGKGDHDQSSVLLSKLLEKHPELRGNMQFFDCHNSIIKNELSAVFIGVSDLKEKLNFIISNEAKNIQTDILASNNSKQYHYIYKENKRDALIKSINEVIDNCKLKELIDGLVLKMSDNLEKHISK
;
A
#
# COMPACT_ATOMS: atom_id res chain seq x y z
N MET A 1 2.25 -6.08 26.63
CA MET A 1 2.05 -6.24 25.17
C MET A 1 3.41 -6.43 24.53
N ASN A 2 3.53 -7.24 23.48
CA ASN A 2 4.82 -7.51 22.84
C ASN A 2 5.01 -6.54 21.66
N ASP A 3 5.66 -5.40 21.91
CA ASP A 3 5.85 -4.29 20.95
C ASP A 3 6.34 -4.77 19.58
N ILE A 4 7.17 -5.82 19.54
CA ILE A 4 7.68 -6.38 18.29
C ILE A 4 6.56 -6.90 17.37
N LYS A 5 5.49 -7.50 17.91
CA LYS A 5 4.37 -8.03 17.11
C LYS A 5 3.51 -6.90 16.54
N GLU A 6 3.39 -5.79 17.27
CA GLU A 6 2.70 -4.60 16.79
C GLU A 6 3.51 -3.90 15.70
N ILE A 7 4.83 -3.76 15.90
CA ILE A 7 5.76 -3.24 14.89
C ILE A 7 5.72 -4.12 13.63
N GLN A 8 5.79 -5.44 13.77
CA GLN A 8 5.67 -6.36 12.64
C GLN A 8 4.34 -6.21 11.91
N SER A 9 3.24 -6.00 12.65
CA SER A 9 1.92 -5.78 12.05
C SER A 9 1.92 -4.51 11.20
N ILE A 10 2.32 -3.37 11.75
CA ILE A 10 2.37 -2.13 10.96
C ILE A 10 3.35 -2.23 9.79
N LEU A 11 4.48 -2.94 9.94
CA LEU A 11 5.40 -3.20 8.84
C LEU A 11 4.77 -4.05 7.72
N TRP A 12 3.93 -5.04 8.04
CA TRP A 12 3.17 -5.77 7.02
C TRP A 12 2.25 -4.84 6.23
N HIS A 13 1.58 -3.91 6.91
CA HIS A 13 0.73 -2.89 6.27
C HIS A 13 1.56 -1.98 5.35
N GLU A 14 2.62 -1.36 5.86
CA GLU A 14 3.44 -0.45 5.06
C GLU A 14 4.20 -1.13 3.92
N ILE A 15 4.69 -2.36 4.12
CA ILE A 15 5.34 -3.13 3.04
C ILE A 15 4.33 -3.55 1.96
N GLY A 16 3.06 -3.77 2.33
CA GLY A 16 2.00 -3.97 1.35
C GLY A 16 1.86 -2.78 0.40
N HIS A 17 1.87 -1.55 0.91
CA HIS A 17 1.89 -0.33 0.10
C HIS A 17 3.19 -0.22 -0.72
N LEU A 18 4.32 -0.36 -0.03
CA LEU A 18 5.65 -0.18 -0.60
C LEU A 18 5.90 -1.11 -1.80
N LEU A 19 5.44 -2.36 -1.75
CA LEU A 19 5.59 -3.31 -2.84
C LEU A 19 4.91 -2.83 -4.13
N ILE A 20 3.71 -2.26 -4.03
CA ILE A 20 2.99 -1.69 -5.19
C ILE A 20 3.63 -0.38 -5.62
N ASP A 21 4.04 0.45 -4.66
CA ASP A 21 4.68 1.74 -4.93
C ASP A 21 6.04 1.58 -5.64
N ILE A 22 6.79 0.51 -5.37
CA ILE A 22 8.03 0.19 -6.09
C ILE A 22 7.73 -0.07 -7.58
N LEU A 23 6.72 -0.87 -7.89
CA LEU A 23 6.31 -1.12 -9.28
C LEU A 23 5.75 0.14 -9.95
N LEU A 24 5.04 0.99 -9.18
CA LEU A 24 4.54 2.28 -9.64
C LEU A 24 5.70 3.17 -10.13
N ILE A 25 6.76 3.33 -9.34
CA ILE A 25 7.88 4.23 -9.71
C ILE A 25 8.70 3.71 -10.90
N GLU A 26 8.71 2.40 -11.14
CA GLU A 26 9.32 1.84 -12.36
C GLU A 26 8.56 2.24 -13.62
N LYS A 27 7.22 2.28 -13.56
CA LYS A 27 6.37 2.70 -14.67
C LYS A 27 6.27 4.22 -14.80
N HIS A 28 6.41 4.93 -13.68
CA HIS A 28 6.28 6.39 -13.58
C HIS A 28 7.57 7.00 -13.01
N PRO A 29 8.68 7.05 -13.78
CA PRO A 29 10.02 7.36 -13.27
C PRO A 29 10.22 8.80 -12.78
N LYS A 30 9.22 9.68 -12.98
CA LYS A 30 9.20 11.03 -12.40
C LYS A 30 8.74 11.03 -10.94
N ILE A 31 8.23 9.90 -10.45
CA ILE A 31 7.81 9.67 -9.06
C ILE A 31 8.88 8.82 -8.38
N SER A 32 9.18 9.10 -7.11
CA SER A 32 10.12 8.36 -6.29
C SER A 32 9.61 8.17 -4.86
N ILE A 33 10.12 7.15 -4.18
CA ILE A 33 9.86 6.93 -2.75
C ILE A 33 10.83 7.80 -1.96
N LYS A 34 10.31 8.86 -1.32
CA LYS A 34 11.13 9.79 -0.54
C LYS A 34 11.45 9.26 0.84
N GLU A 35 10.44 8.73 1.53
CA GLU A 35 10.53 8.40 2.96
C GLU A 35 9.60 7.25 3.29
N ILE A 36 10.03 6.39 4.22
CA ILE A 36 9.17 5.43 4.91
C ILE A 36 9.31 5.74 6.40
N LEU A 37 8.20 5.83 7.11
CA LEU A 37 8.19 6.17 8.53
C LEU A 37 7.28 5.21 9.31
N ILE A 38 7.75 4.77 10.47
CA ILE A 38 6.98 4.00 11.46
C ILE A 38 7.03 4.75 12.80
N ARG A 39 5.91 4.96 13.48
CA ARG A 39 5.87 5.71 14.76
C ARG A 39 4.81 5.18 15.71
N ASN A 40 4.95 5.52 17.00
CA ASN A 40 4.01 5.13 18.05
C ASN A 40 3.26 6.28 18.73
N TYR A 41 3.27 7.47 18.11
CA TYR A 41 2.63 8.66 18.65
C TYR A 41 1.88 9.42 17.55
N LYS A 42 0.86 10.20 17.94
CA LYS A 42 -0.05 10.89 17.00
C LYS A 42 -0.61 9.92 15.93
N CYS A 43 -0.83 8.68 16.34
CA CYS A 43 -1.60 7.71 15.58
C CYS A 43 -3.03 7.83 16.10
N GLU A 44 -4.00 8.07 15.21
CA GLU A 44 -5.33 8.48 15.66
C GLU A 44 -6.01 7.40 16.52
N ASN A 45 -5.76 6.11 16.28
CA ASN A 45 -6.53 5.02 16.88
C ASN A 45 -5.77 3.69 17.06
N VAL A 46 -4.44 3.70 16.92
CA VAL A 46 -3.58 2.53 17.11
C VAL A 46 -2.27 2.91 17.78
N SER A 47 -1.65 1.95 18.47
CA SER A 47 -0.36 2.18 19.15
C SER A 47 0.77 2.46 18.18
N TRP A 48 0.67 1.97 16.94
CA TRP A 48 1.69 2.10 15.89
C TRP A 48 1.03 2.46 14.56
N CYS A 49 1.63 3.38 13.83
CA CYS A 49 1.21 3.77 12.49
C CYS A 49 2.43 4.09 11.62
N GLY A 50 2.26 4.03 10.31
CA GLY A 50 3.31 4.38 9.36
C GLY A 50 2.78 5.08 8.13
N TRP A 51 3.70 5.38 7.21
CA TRP A 51 3.37 5.75 5.84
C TRP A 51 4.57 5.56 4.91
N VAL A 52 4.28 5.35 3.63
CA VAL A 52 5.21 5.50 2.51
C VAL A 52 4.95 6.84 1.83
N LYS A 53 5.96 7.69 1.73
CA LYS A 53 5.86 9.02 1.12
C LYS A 53 6.46 9.01 -0.27
N LEU A 54 5.62 9.26 -1.27
CA LEU A 54 6.02 9.45 -2.66
C LEU A 54 6.21 10.95 -2.99
N GLU A 55 7.14 11.26 -3.90
CA GLU A 55 7.43 12.61 -4.41
C GLU A 55 7.65 12.60 -5.93
N PRO A 56 7.40 13.73 -6.64
CA PRO A 56 6.90 15.00 -6.13
C PRO A 56 5.38 14.98 -5.91
N LYS A 57 4.92 15.64 -4.83
CA LYS A 57 3.47 15.72 -4.50
C LYS A 57 2.63 16.35 -5.61
N SER A 58 3.22 17.21 -6.44
CA SER A 58 2.54 17.85 -7.57
C SER A 58 2.03 16.85 -8.61
N LEU A 59 2.68 15.68 -8.75
CA LEU A 59 2.24 14.61 -9.67
C LEU A 59 1.27 13.61 -9.01
N LEU A 60 0.98 13.79 -7.72
CA LEU A 60 0.25 12.83 -6.88
C LEU A 60 -1.03 13.43 -6.30
N THR A 61 -1.42 14.62 -6.74
CA THR A 61 -2.76 15.15 -6.45
C THR A 61 -3.80 14.28 -7.14
N PHE A 62 -5.00 14.18 -6.57
CA PHE A 62 -6.05 13.34 -7.16
C PHE A 62 -6.38 13.75 -8.61
N ASP A 63 -6.38 15.05 -8.91
CA ASP A 63 -6.63 15.58 -10.25
C ASP A 63 -5.54 15.19 -11.28
N GLU A 64 -4.28 15.13 -10.86
CA GLU A 64 -3.19 14.64 -11.73
C GLU A 64 -3.25 13.12 -11.89
N VAL A 65 -3.50 12.38 -10.80
CA VAL A 65 -3.59 10.91 -10.82
C VAL A 65 -4.64 10.44 -11.82
N ILE A 66 -5.86 11.01 -11.81
CA ILE A 66 -6.95 10.60 -12.71
C ILE A 66 -6.76 11.00 -14.17
N LYS A 67 -5.66 11.68 -14.53
CA LYS A 67 -5.29 11.91 -15.94
C LYS A 67 -4.56 10.72 -16.56
N ASP A 68 -3.96 9.87 -15.73
CA ASP A 68 -3.22 8.70 -16.16
C ASP A 68 -3.90 7.44 -15.61
N LYS A 69 -4.41 6.60 -16.52
CA LYS A 69 -5.15 5.37 -16.18
C LYS A 69 -4.25 4.36 -15.44
N SER A 70 -2.98 4.26 -15.83
CA SER A 70 -2.01 3.39 -15.18
C SER A 70 -1.71 3.87 -13.77
N LEU A 71 -1.44 5.18 -13.59
CA LEU A 71 -1.20 5.75 -12.27
C LEU A 71 -2.43 5.62 -11.36
N THR A 72 -3.63 5.82 -11.91
CA THR A 72 -4.90 5.61 -11.22
C THR A 72 -5.05 4.16 -10.75
N ALA A 73 -4.78 3.19 -11.62
CA ALA A 73 -4.84 1.77 -11.29
C ALA A 73 -3.85 1.42 -10.18
N PHE A 74 -2.58 1.83 -10.30
CA PHE A 74 -1.58 1.63 -9.25
C PHE A 74 -2.01 2.24 -7.90
N LYS A 75 -2.61 3.44 -7.91
CA LYS A 75 -3.08 4.08 -6.68
C LYS A 75 -4.18 3.29 -5.99
N PHE A 76 -5.16 2.77 -6.72
CA PHE A 76 -6.19 1.92 -6.13
C PHE A 76 -5.62 0.62 -5.55
N LEU A 77 -4.72 -0.05 -6.28
CA LEU A 77 -4.07 -1.27 -5.80
C LEU A 77 -3.21 -1.00 -4.56
N SER A 78 -2.42 0.08 -4.57
CA SER A 78 -1.56 0.49 -3.45
C SER A 78 -2.41 0.80 -2.21
N LEU A 79 -3.46 1.62 -2.32
CA LEU A 79 -4.30 1.97 -1.17
C LEU A 79 -4.94 0.74 -0.50
N TYR A 80 -5.31 -0.28 -1.27
CA TYR A 80 -5.89 -1.51 -0.72
C TYR A 80 -4.85 -2.51 -0.18
N SER A 81 -3.64 -2.52 -0.75
CA SER A 81 -2.64 -3.58 -0.51
C SER A 81 -2.12 -3.62 0.93
N GLY A 82 -2.01 -2.47 1.61
CA GLY A 82 -1.57 -2.45 3.01
C GLY A 82 -2.50 -3.23 3.94
N CYS A 83 -3.80 -2.92 3.88
CA CYS A 83 -4.79 -3.66 4.66
C CYS A 83 -4.91 -5.13 4.24
N LEU A 84 -4.74 -5.44 2.95
CA LEU A 84 -4.72 -6.82 2.47
C LEU A 84 -3.56 -7.61 3.09
N PHE A 85 -2.35 -7.04 3.14
CA PHE A 85 -1.19 -7.68 3.77
C PHE A 85 -1.35 -7.84 5.28
N GLN A 86 -1.88 -6.81 5.95
CA GLN A 86 -2.25 -6.88 7.36
C GLN A 86 -3.23 -8.03 7.64
N SER A 87 -4.19 -8.26 6.75
CA SER A 87 -5.15 -9.35 6.88
C SER A 87 -4.57 -10.74 6.62
N LEU A 88 -3.73 -10.87 5.59
CA LEU A 88 -3.23 -12.16 5.14
C LEU A 88 -2.08 -12.67 6.03
N TYR A 89 -1.16 -11.79 6.44
CA TYR A 89 0.16 -12.22 6.90
C TYR A 89 0.56 -11.70 8.29
N ALA A 90 -0.01 -10.59 8.76
CA ALA A 90 0.43 -9.99 10.02
C ALA A 90 0.21 -10.93 11.24
N PRO A 91 1.04 -10.82 12.29
CA PRO A 91 0.82 -11.55 13.54
C PRO A 91 -0.52 -11.22 14.19
N ASN A 92 -0.91 -9.94 14.19
CA ASN A 92 -2.19 -9.45 14.70
C ASN A 92 -3.16 -9.21 13.53
N LYS A 93 -3.65 -10.30 12.92
CA LYS A 93 -4.53 -10.22 11.75
C LYS A 93 -5.80 -9.45 12.07
N ILE A 94 -6.18 -8.58 11.13
CA ILE A 94 -7.45 -7.86 11.14
C ILE A 94 -8.16 -8.22 9.83
N ARG A 95 -9.47 -8.45 9.83
CA ARG A 95 -10.23 -8.63 8.59
C ARG A 95 -10.04 -7.42 7.68
N VAL A 96 -9.91 -7.63 6.37
CA VAL A 96 -9.61 -6.54 5.42
C VAL A 96 -10.69 -5.45 5.47
N ASP A 97 -11.97 -5.84 5.57
CA ASP A 97 -13.11 -4.92 5.71
C ASP A 97 -13.16 -4.17 7.05
N ASN A 98 -12.39 -4.60 8.06
CA ASN A 98 -12.24 -3.88 9.32
C ASN A 98 -11.00 -2.97 9.30
N CYS A 99 -9.99 -3.30 8.49
CA CYS A 99 -8.81 -2.48 8.29
C CYS A 99 -9.07 -1.33 7.31
N PHE A 100 -9.69 -1.61 6.17
CA PHE A 100 -9.96 -0.67 5.09
C PHE A 100 -11.41 -0.17 5.17
N ALA A 101 -11.69 0.70 6.14
CA ALA A 101 -13.05 1.12 6.43
C ALA A 101 -13.14 2.56 6.94
N PHE A 102 -14.30 3.19 6.72
CA PHE A 102 -14.67 4.46 7.33
C PHE A 102 -15.04 4.29 8.81
N LYS A 103 -14.08 3.87 9.63
CA LYS A 103 -14.23 3.72 11.09
C LYS A 103 -13.00 4.27 11.78
N LYS A 104 -13.16 4.97 12.90
CA LYS A 104 -12.01 5.52 13.64
C LYS A 104 -11.00 4.43 14.01
N THR A 105 -11.44 3.26 14.45
CA THR A 105 -10.56 2.15 14.85
C THR A 105 -9.89 1.41 13.68
N ALA A 106 -10.14 1.80 12.43
CA ALA A 106 -9.58 1.13 11.26
C ALA A 106 -8.15 1.64 10.99
N ILE A 107 -7.18 0.73 10.90
CA ILE A 107 -5.77 1.06 10.64
C ILE A 107 -5.63 1.80 9.29
N GLY A 108 -6.22 1.25 8.24
CA GLY A 108 -6.23 1.83 6.89
C GLY A 108 -7.38 2.80 6.64
N LYS A 109 -7.89 3.50 7.66
CA LYS A 109 -8.92 4.54 7.46
C LYS A 109 -8.44 5.59 6.46
N GLY A 110 -7.18 6.04 6.60
CA GLY A 110 -6.58 7.02 5.68
C GLY A 110 -6.53 6.52 4.24
N ASP A 111 -6.26 5.23 4.04
CA ASP A 111 -6.22 4.62 2.71
C ASP A 111 -7.61 4.50 2.10
N HIS A 112 -8.58 4.09 2.91
CA HIS A 112 -9.99 4.05 2.53
C HIS A 112 -10.52 5.43 2.11
N ASP A 113 -10.23 6.46 2.91
CA ASP A 113 -10.66 7.83 2.64
C ASP A 113 -10.03 8.35 1.36
N GLN A 114 -8.73 8.13 1.15
CA GLN A 114 -8.05 8.50 -0.09
C GLN A 114 -8.61 7.75 -1.30
N SER A 115 -8.93 6.46 -1.17
CA SER A 115 -9.56 5.67 -2.24
C SER A 115 -10.94 6.21 -2.59
N SER A 116 -11.72 6.62 -1.58
CA SER A 116 -13.05 7.22 -1.78
C SER A 116 -12.94 8.58 -2.48
N VAL A 117 -11.96 9.41 -2.10
CA VAL A 117 -11.71 10.71 -2.75
C VAL A 117 -11.25 10.52 -4.19
N LEU A 118 -10.32 9.59 -4.45
CA LEU A 118 -9.85 9.28 -5.80
C LEU A 118 -11.02 8.83 -6.70
N LEU A 119 -11.89 7.96 -6.19
CA LEU A 119 -13.08 7.53 -6.91
C LEU A 119 -14.05 8.70 -7.16
N SER A 120 -14.31 9.55 -6.17
CA SER A 120 -15.15 10.74 -6.35
C SER A 120 -14.60 11.65 -7.44
N LYS A 121 -13.28 11.90 -7.45
CA LYS A 121 -12.60 12.72 -8.45
C LYS A 121 -12.68 12.12 -9.85
N LEU A 122 -12.56 10.80 -9.96
CA LEU A 122 -12.79 10.09 -11.22
C LEU A 122 -14.22 10.27 -11.73
N LEU A 123 -15.23 10.15 -10.85
CA LEU A 123 -16.66 10.33 -11.18
C LEU A 123 -17.06 11.79 -11.45
N GLU A 124 -16.31 12.76 -10.93
CA GLU A 124 -16.44 14.18 -11.27
C GLU A 124 -15.97 14.42 -12.70
N LYS A 125 -14.81 13.88 -13.06
CA LYS A 125 -14.21 14.02 -14.40
C LYS A 125 -14.91 13.19 -15.47
N HIS A 126 -15.45 12.03 -15.09
CA HIS A 126 -16.12 11.07 -15.97
C HIS A 126 -17.51 10.72 -15.42
N PRO A 127 -18.51 11.62 -15.57
CA PRO A 127 -19.85 11.41 -15.04
C PRO A 127 -20.56 10.16 -15.59
N GLU A 128 -20.18 9.66 -16.75
CA GLU A 128 -20.71 8.43 -17.38
C GLU A 128 -20.45 7.16 -16.55
N LEU A 129 -19.48 7.19 -15.64
CA LEU A 129 -19.20 6.09 -14.71
C LEU A 129 -20.23 6.04 -13.57
N ARG A 130 -21.00 7.12 -13.33
CA ARG A 130 -21.98 7.17 -12.23
C ARG A 130 -23.10 6.17 -12.48
N GLY A 131 -23.31 5.26 -11.53
CA GLY A 131 -24.31 4.20 -11.66
C GLY A 131 -23.95 3.09 -12.66
N ASN A 132 -22.75 3.11 -13.25
CA ASN A 132 -22.29 2.05 -14.15
C ASN A 132 -21.84 0.83 -13.33
N MET A 133 -22.80 -0.07 -13.06
CA MET A 133 -22.55 -1.27 -12.24
C MET A 133 -21.44 -2.17 -12.82
N GLN A 134 -21.36 -2.31 -14.15
CA GLN A 134 -20.33 -3.14 -14.79
C GLN A 134 -18.91 -2.63 -14.47
N PHE A 135 -18.71 -1.31 -14.54
CA PHE A 135 -17.44 -0.69 -14.18
C PHE A 135 -17.08 -0.99 -12.72
N PHE A 136 -18.02 -0.78 -11.78
CA PHE A 136 -17.77 -0.98 -10.35
C PHE A 136 -17.56 -2.45 -9.97
N ASP A 137 -18.31 -3.37 -10.58
CA ASP A 137 -18.17 -4.80 -10.33
C ASP A 137 -16.79 -5.29 -10.79
N CYS A 138 -16.36 -4.89 -11.99
CA CYS A 138 -15.02 -5.21 -12.49
C CYS A 138 -13.92 -4.59 -11.63
N HIS A 139 -14.04 -3.30 -11.31
CA HIS A 139 -13.08 -2.57 -10.46
C HIS A 139 -12.91 -3.23 -9.09
N ASN A 140 -14.02 -3.55 -8.42
CA ASN A 140 -13.99 -4.21 -7.11
C ASN A 140 -13.46 -5.63 -7.21
N SER A 141 -13.81 -6.38 -8.26
CA SER A 141 -13.29 -7.74 -8.48
C SER A 141 -11.77 -7.73 -8.60
N ILE A 142 -11.20 -6.80 -9.38
CA ILE A 142 -9.75 -6.70 -9.55
C ILE A 142 -9.06 -6.37 -8.22
N ILE A 143 -9.52 -5.33 -7.52
CA ILE A 143 -8.87 -4.86 -6.29
C ILE A 143 -9.03 -5.86 -5.14
N LYS A 144 -10.23 -6.42 -4.93
CA LYS A 144 -10.52 -7.23 -3.74
C LYS A 144 -10.24 -8.71 -3.94
N ASN A 145 -10.53 -9.24 -5.13
CA ASN A 145 -10.45 -10.68 -5.38
C ASN A 145 -9.16 -11.04 -6.12
N GLU A 146 -8.90 -10.44 -7.29
CA GLU A 146 -7.75 -10.82 -8.12
C GLU A 146 -6.43 -10.44 -7.47
N LEU A 147 -6.32 -9.26 -6.87
CA LEU A 147 -5.12 -8.85 -6.12
C LEU A 147 -4.84 -9.80 -4.93
N SER A 148 -5.88 -10.18 -4.20
CA SER A 148 -5.77 -11.16 -3.10
C SER A 148 -5.32 -12.53 -3.62
N ALA A 149 -5.89 -12.99 -4.73
CA ALA A 149 -5.50 -14.24 -5.38
C ALA A 149 -4.04 -14.23 -5.85
N VAL A 150 -3.54 -13.10 -6.37
CA VAL A 150 -2.12 -12.94 -6.72
C VAL A 150 -1.24 -13.16 -5.48
N PHE A 151 -1.49 -12.46 -4.38
CA PHE A 151 -0.61 -12.58 -3.21
C PHE A 151 -0.72 -13.94 -2.51
N ILE A 152 -1.90 -14.54 -2.46
CA ILE A 152 -2.10 -15.88 -1.90
C ILE A 152 -1.47 -16.95 -2.79
N GLY A 153 -1.56 -16.79 -4.12
CA GLY A 153 -1.13 -17.80 -5.10
C GLY A 153 0.37 -17.84 -5.38
N VAL A 154 1.12 -16.81 -4.97
CA VAL A 154 2.58 -16.75 -5.16
C VAL A 154 3.28 -17.50 -4.03
N SER A 155 3.96 -18.60 -4.37
CA SER A 155 4.75 -19.37 -3.41
C SER A 155 5.86 -18.51 -2.80
N ASP A 156 6.17 -18.77 -1.53
CA ASP A 156 7.28 -18.18 -0.78
C ASP A 156 7.24 -16.65 -0.56
N LEU A 157 6.27 -15.93 -1.14
CA LEU A 157 6.12 -14.48 -0.94
C LEU A 157 6.06 -14.14 0.54
N LYS A 158 5.18 -14.82 1.27
CA LYS A 158 5.00 -14.64 2.72
C LYS A 158 6.31 -14.89 3.46
N GLU A 159 7.02 -15.97 3.14
CA GLU A 159 8.25 -16.34 3.85
C GLU A 159 9.37 -15.32 3.62
N LYS A 160 9.60 -14.97 2.35
CA LYS A 160 10.63 -13.99 1.96
C LYS A 160 10.35 -12.61 2.57
N LEU A 161 9.11 -12.13 2.53
CA LEU A 161 8.73 -10.88 3.18
C LEU A 161 8.78 -10.96 4.71
N ASN A 162 8.39 -12.10 5.30
CA ASN A 162 8.47 -12.28 6.74
C ASN A 162 9.91 -12.18 7.26
N PHE A 163 10.90 -12.65 6.48
CA PHE A 163 12.30 -12.48 6.80
C PHE A 163 12.69 -11.00 6.88
N ILE A 164 12.33 -10.21 5.85
CA ILE A 164 12.57 -8.76 5.81
C ILE A 164 11.88 -8.07 6.99
N ILE A 165 10.59 -8.31 7.17
CA ILE A 165 9.78 -7.68 8.24
C ILE A 165 10.31 -8.02 9.62
N SER A 166 10.72 -9.26 9.84
CA SER A 166 11.28 -9.68 11.13
C SER A 166 12.62 -9.00 11.42
N ASN A 167 13.46 -8.79 10.40
CA ASN A 167 14.70 -8.05 10.54
C ASN A 167 14.44 -6.57 10.84
N GLU A 168 13.55 -5.94 10.08
CA GLU A 168 13.23 -4.54 10.25
C GLU A 168 12.54 -4.25 11.59
N ALA A 169 11.65 -5.14 12.06
CA ALA A 169 11.05 -5.01 13.38
C ALA A 169 12.10 -5.05 14.50
N LYS A 170 13.12 -5.91 14.37
CA LYS A 170 14.25 -5.95 15.31
C LYS A 170 15.07 -4.67 15.26
N ASN A 171 15.38 -4.15 14.06
CA ASN A 171 16.11 -2.90 13.91
C ASN A 171 15.38 -1.74 14.58
N ILE A 172 14.07 -1.62 14.35
CA ILE A 172 13.21 -0.62 15.00
C ILE A 172 13.23 -0.82 16.51
N GLN A 173 13.08 -2.05 17.00
CA GLN A 173 13.11 -2.33 18.44
C GLN A 173 14.45 -1.95 19.08
N THR A 174 15.57 -2.26 18.44
CA THR A 174 16.90 -1.86 18.91
C THR A 174 17.04 -0.34 18.97
N ASP A 175 16.55 0.38 17.97
CA ASP A 175 16.61 1.85 17.93
C ASP A 175 15.69 2.48 19.00
N ILE A 176 14.51 1.91 19.26
CA ILE A 176 13.64 2.30 20.39
C ILE A 176 14.37 2.13 21.73
N LEU A 177 15.04 1.00 21.95
CA LEU A 177 15.74 0.71 23.21
C LEU A 177 16.95 1.61 23.43
N ALA A 178 17.55 2.13 22.35
CA ALA A 178 18.62 3.12 22.40
C ALA A 178 18.11 4.56 22.55
N SER A 179 16.81 4.81 22.34
CA SER A 179 16.20 6.12 22.44
C SER A 179 15.90 6.52 23.89
N ASN A 180 16.17 7.79 24.22
CA ASN A 180 15.79 8.38 25.50
C ASN A 180 14.28 8.68 25.62
N ASN A 181 13.49 8.50 24.54
CA ASN A 181 12.05 8.72 24.55
C ASN A 181 11.29 7.65 23.73
N SER A 182 11.03 6.52 24.36
CA SER A 182 10.24 5.42 23.79
C SER A 182 8.73 5.69 23.74
N LYS A 183 8.21 6.70 24.47
CA LYS A 183 6.79 7.05 24.49
C LYS A 183 6.34 7.83 23.25
N GLN A 184 7.25 8.59 22.64
CA GLN A 184 7.00 9.35 21.42
C GLN A 184 8.12 9.10 20.43
N TYR A 185 8.09 7.91 19.85
CA TYR A 185 9.14 7.40 18.99
C TYR A 185 8.68 7.36 17.53
N HIS A 186 9.59 7.74 16.64
CA HIS A 186 9.50 7.43 15.21
C HIS A 186 10.80 6.80 14.73
N TYR A 187 10.67 5.95 13.73
CA TYR A 187 11.76 5.42 12.94
C TYR A 187 11.58 5.89 11.50
N ILE A 188 12.59 6.58 10.98
CA ILE A 188 12.60 7.07 9.60
C ILE A 188 13.65 6.28 8.84
N TYR A 189 13.23 5.62 7.75
CA TYR A 189 14.14 5.02 6.80
C TYR A 189 14.84 6.13 6.00
N LYS A 190 16.01 6.57 6.49
CA LYS A 190 16.90 7.50 5.78
C LYS A 190 17.47 6.85 4.51
N GLU A 191 17.94 7.64 3.55
CA GLU A 191 18.29 7.23 2.17
C GLU A 191 18.95 5.86 2.08
N ASN A 192 20.13 5.64 2.69
CA ASN A 192 20.82 4.34 2.61
C ASN A 192 19.99 3.14 3.11
N LYS A 193 19.21 3.32 4.18
CA LYS A 193 18.37 2.25 4.75
C LYS A 193 17.10 2.04 3.92
N ARG A 194 16.50 3.12 3.43
CA ARG A 194 15.36 3.08 2.50
C ARG A 194 15.74 2.35 1.22
N ASP A 195 16.86 2.71 0.61
CA ASP A 195 17.31 2.14 -0.66
C ASP A 195 17.69 0.67 -0.50
N ALA A 196 18.30 0.30 0.63
CA ALA A 196 18.54 -1.11 0.97
C ALA A 196 17.23 -1.90 1.14
N LEU A 197 16.24 -1.35 1.84
CA LEU A 197 14.92 -1.99 2.00
C LEU A 197 14.22 -2.17 0.65
N ILE A 198 14.18 -1.12 -0.17
CA ILE A 198 13.60 -1.17 -1.52
C ILE A 198 14.30 -2.24 -2.36
N LYS A 199 15.63 -2.30 -2.32
CA LYS A 199 16.40 -3.33 -3.03
C LYS A 199 16.00 -4.74 -2.57
N SER A 200 15.93 -4.99 -1.26
CA SER A 200 15.52 -6.29 -0.74
C SER A 200 14.10 -6.67 -1.13
N ILE A 201 13.17 -5.71 -1.17
CA ILE A 201 11.79 -5.96 -1.63
C ILE A 201 11.76 -6.22 -3.14
N ASN A 202 12.55 -5.51 -3.94
CA ASN A 202 12.68 -5.76 -5.38
C ASN A 202 13.20 -7.16 -5.68
N GLU A 203 14.19 -7.63 -4.92
CA GLU A 203 14.66 -9.01 -5.04
C GLU A 203 13.53 -10.02 -4.76
N VAL A 204 12.59 -9.72 -3.86
CA VAL A 204 11.40 -10.56 -3.64
C VAL A 204 10.43 -10.46 -4.81
N ILE A 205 10.15 -9.24 -5.30
CA ILE A 205 9.28 -9.00 -6.47
C ILE A 205 9.75 -9.82 -7.68
N ASP A 206 11.04 -9.76 -7.98
CA ASP A 206 11.65 -10.47 -9.11
C ASP A 206 11.60 -11.99 -8.93
N ASN A 207 12.04 -12.48 -7.75
CA ASN A 207 12.04 -13.92 -7.45
C ASN A 207 10.63 -14.53 -7.50
N CYS A 208 9.62 -13.76 -7.09
CA CYS A 208 8.23 -14.18 -7.07
C CYS A 208 7.47 -13.87 -8.37
N LYS A 209 8.13 -13.29 -9.39
CA LYS A 209 7.52 -12.83 -10.65
C LYS A 209 6.30 -11.92 -10.43
N LEU A 210 6.30 -11.17 -9.33
CA LEU A 210 5.15 -10.33 -8.96
C LEU A 210 4.93 -9.19 -9.95
N LYS A 211 5.99 -8.70 -10.58
CA LYS A 211 5.93 -7.62 -11.56
C LYS A 211 4.94 -7.92 -12.68
N GLU A 212 5.04 -9.09 -13.31
CA GLU A 212 4.15 -9.49 -14.41
C GLU A 212 2.69 -9.64 -13.96
N LEU A 213 2.48 -10.18 -12.76
CA LEU A 213 1.14 -10.38 -12.19
C LEU A 213 0.46 -9.05 -11.88
N ILE A 214 1.17 -8.13 -11.22
CA ILE A 214 0.64 -6.81 -10.87
C ILE A 214 0.48 -5.94 -12.12
N ASP A 215 1.42 -5.96 -13.07
CA ASP A 215 1.28 -5.27 -14.35
C ASP A 215 0.03 -5.75 -15.10
N GLY A 216 -0.28 -7.04 -15.04
CA GLY A 216 -1.52 -7.60 -15.60
C GLY A 216 -2.78 -7.05 -14.95
N LEU A 217 -2.79 -6.85 -13.62
CA LEU A 217 -3.92 -6.22 -12.91
C LEU A 217 -4.04 -4.74 -13.27
N VAL A 218 -2.92 -4.02 -13.34
CA VAL A 218 -2.87 -2.60 -13.73
C VAL A 218 -3.42 -2.40 -15.14
N LEU A 219 -3.06 -3.29 -16.08
CA LEU A 219 -3.59 -3.27 -17.43
C LEU A 219 -5.09 -3.50 -17.45
N LYS A 220 -5.58 -4.56 -16.78
CA LYS A 220 -7.03 -4.84 -16.67
C LYS A 220 -7.81 -3.66 -16.08
N MET A 221 -7.28 -3.00 -15.04
CA MET A 221 -7.91 -1.82 -14.46
C MET A 221 -7.91 -0.62 -15.43
N SER A 222 -6.81 -0.42 -16.15
CA SER A 222 -6.68 0.64 -17.15
C SER A 222 -7.65 0.44 -18.32
N ASP A 223 -7.80 -0.81 -18.77
CA ASP A 223 -8.75 -1.21 -19.81
C ASP A 223 -10.20 -1.04 -19.34
N ASN A 224 -10.50 -1.39 -18.08
CA ASN A 224 -11.82 -1.16 -17.50
C ASN A 224 -12.17 0.34 -17.45
N LEU A 225 -11.21 1.20 -17.11
CA LEU A 225 -11.36 2.65 -17.19
C LEU A 225 -11.59 3.10 -18.64
N GLU A 226 -10.77 2.63 -19.59
CA GLU A 226 -10.88 3.01 -21.00
C GLU A 226 -12.20 2.59 -21.65
N LYS A 227 -12.67 1.38 -21.35
CA LYS A 227 -13.90 0.83 -21.91
C LYS A 227 -15.14 1.64 -21.53
N HIS A 228 -15.13 2.23 -20.33
CA HIS A 228 -16.30 2.87 -19.74
C HIS A 228 -16.23 4.40 -19.68
N ILE A 229 -15.08 4.98 -20.00
CA ILE A 229 -14.94 6.42 -20.25
C ILE A 229 -15.17 6.66 -21.74
N SER A 230 -16.11 7.55 -22.08
CA SER A 230 -16.43 7.84 -23.48
C SER A 230 -15.22 8.51 -24.16
N LYS A 231 -14.92 8.10 -25.41
CA LYS A 231 -13.95 8.82 -26.25
C LYS A 231 -14.52 10.15 -26.74
#